data_AF-A0A7X6LMR5-F1
#
_entry.id   AF-A0A7X6LMR5-F1
#
_cell.length_a   1.000
_cell.length_b   1.000
_cell.length_c   1.000
_cell.angle_alpha   90.00
_cell.angle_beta   90.00
_cell.angle_gamma   90.00
#
_symmetry.space_group_name_H-M   'P 1'
#
loop_
_entity.id
_entity.type
_entity.pdbx_description
1 polymer ?
#
loop_
_entity_poly.entity_id
_entity_poly.type
_entity_poly.pdbx_seq_one_letter_code
_entity_poly.pdbx_strand_id
1 'polypeptide(L)'
;MVKRRGFILVECMISLLIFSSILLVLVISSQGLQQVKRHQKNDVQQMLVNQFVKRLEIDAVHYRVMAISDDALTIFNTKTNTHYELGIRRGCLCLYRYNGKFMSYLRDVKYTGFKKIAPHWYQITLKFTNDAVFKEEVYINEYTT
;
A
#
# COMPACT_ATOMS: atom_id res chain seq x y z
N MET A 1 -51.69 -35.53 -36.68
CA MET A 1 -50.78 -35.17 -35.57
C MET A 1 -49.44 -34.73 -36.15
N VAL A 2 -49.14 -33.43 -36.16
CA VAL A 2 -47.89 -32.90 -36.73
C VAL A 2 -46.78 -33.01 -35.68
N LYS A 3 -45.72 -33.78 -35.98
CA LYS A 3 -44.56 -33.95 -35.10
C LYS A 3 -43.78 -32.63 -34.98
N ARG A 4 -44.05 -31.85 -33.94
CA ARG A 4 -43.23 -30.70 -33.50
C ARG A 4 -41.99 -31.19 -32.75
N ARG A 5 -40.98 -31.72 -33.45
CA ARG A 5 -39.69 -32.12 -32.83
C ARG A 5 -38.54 -31.12 -33.06
N GLY A 6 -38.66 -30.24 -34.07
CA GLY A 6 -37.67 -29.19 -34.34
C GLY A 6 -37.80 -27.93 -33.47
N PHE A 7 -38.97 -27.69 -32.88
CA PHE A 7 -39.26 -26.47 -32.09
C PHE A 7 -38.47 -26.45 -30.77
N ILE A 8 -38.38 -27.60 -30.09
CA ILE A 8 -37.73 -27.75 -28.77
C ILE A 8 -36.20 -27.55 -28.86
N LEU A 9 -35.57 -28.02 -29.93
CA LEU A 9 -34.10 -27.97 -30.07
C LEU A 9 -33.62 -26.54 -30.34
N VAL A 10 -34.34 -25.81 -31.20
CA VAL A 10 -34.07 -24.39 -31.48
C VAL A 10 -34.28 -23.53 -30.22
N GLU A 11 -35.35 -23.76 -29.45
CA GLU A 11 -35.60 -23.05 -28.18
C GLU A 11 -34.52 -23.33 -27.13
N CYS A 12 -34.02 -24.57 -27.04
CA CYS A 12 -32.87 -24.90 -26.18
C CYS A 12 -31.59 -24.17 -26.62
N MET A 13 -31.30 -24.11 -27.92
CA MET A 13 -30.12 -23.39 -28.43
C MET A 13 -30.22 -21.88 -28.15
N ILE A 14 -31.39 -21.28 -28.34
CA ILE A 14 -31.64 -19.87 -28.02
C ILE A 14 -31.46 -19.63 -26.52
N SER A 15 -32.00 -20.50 -25.67
CA SER A 15 -31.88 -20.39 -24.21
C SER A 15 -30.43 -20.50 -23.73
N LEU A 16 -29.64 -21.40 -24.31
CA LEU A 16 -28.21 -21.54 -24.01
C LEU A 16 -27.41 -20.32 -24.45
N LEU A 17 -27.72 -19.74 -25.62
CA LEU A 17 -27.09 -18.51 -26.08
C LEU A 17 -27.39 -17.33 -25.15
N ILE A 18 -28.65 -17.16 -24.74
CA ILE A 18 -29.04 -16.12 -23.78
C ILE A 18 -28.31 -16.34 -22.45
N PHE A 19 -28.28 -17.57 -21.94
CA PHE A 19 -27.61 -17.88 -20.68
C PHE A 19 -26.09 -17.63 -20.75
N SER A 20 -25.44 -18.02 -21.85
CA SER A 20 -24.01 -17.76 -22.06
C SER A 20 -23.69 -16.27 -22.14
N SER A 21 -24.58 -15.48 -22.75
CA SER A 21 -24.45 -14.03 -22.86
C SER A 21 -24.58 -13.36 -21.49
N ILE A 22 -25.55 -13.81 -20.67
CA ILE A 22 -25.73 -13.32 -19.29
C ILE A 22 -24.50 -13.66 -18.45
N LEU A 23 -23.98 -14.89 -18.53
CA LEU A 23 -22.77 -15.29 -17.82
C LEU A 23 -21.57 -14.44 -18.23
N LEU A 24 -21.40 -14.16 -19.53
CA LEU A 24 -20.32 -13.31 -20.03
C LEU A 24 -20.41 -11.88 -19.44
N VAL A 25 -21.61 -11.29 -19.44
CA VAL A 25 -21.82 -9.96 -18.84
C VAL A 25 -21.51 -9.95 -17.34
N LEU A 26 -21.91 -11.00 -16.61
CA LEU A 26 -21.62 -11.15 -15.18
C LEU A 26 -20.11 -11.27 -14.92
N VAL A 27 -19.39 -12.06 -15.72
CA VAL A 27 -17.93 -12.20 -15.61
C VAL A 27 -17.24 -10.87 -15.86
N ILE A 28 -17.56 -10.17 -16.95
CA ILE A 28 -16.97 -8.86 -17.28
C ILE A 28 -17.26 -7.85 -16.16
N SER A 29 -18.49 -7.82 -15.66
CA SER A 29 -18.90 -6.90 -14.58
C SER A 29 -18.17 -7.20 -13.27
N SER A 30 -18.00 -8.48 -12.92
CA SER A 30 -17.27 -8.89 -11.72
C SER A 30 -15.78 -8.51 -11.78
N GLN A 31 -15.15 -8.67 -12.95
CA GLN A 31 -13.76 -8.30 -13.18
C GLN A 31 -13.58 -6.78 -13.13
N GLY A 32 -14.47 -6.02 -13.78
CA GLY A 32 -14.48 -4.56 -13.73
C GLY A 32 -14.62 -4.04 -12.30
N LEU A 33 -15.52 -4.60 -11.50
CA LEU A 33 -15.70 -4.21 -10.11
C LEU A 33 -14.46 -4.53 -9.26
N GLN A 34 -13.82 -5.69 -9.48
CA GLN A 34 -12.57 -6.02 -8.79
C GLN A 34 -11.44 -5.04 -9.16
N GLN A 35 -11.36 -4.65 -10.43
CA GLN A 35 -10.37 -3.68 -10.90
C GLN A 35 -10.59 -2.29 -10.27
N VAL A 36 -11.82 -1.79 -10.23
CA VAL A 36 -12.15 -0.52 -9.57
C VAL A 36 -11.78 -0.55 -8.09
N LYS A 37 -12.11 -1.64 -7.38
CA LYS A 37 -11.73 -1.81 -5.96
C LYS A 37 -10.21 -1.81 -5.75
N ARG A 38 -9.44 -2.42 -6.66
CA ARG A 38 -7.97 -2.40 -6.62
C ARG A 38 -7.42 -0.99 -6.84
N HIS A 39 -7.93 -0.26 -7.84
CA HIS A 39 -7.52 1.12 -8.09
C HIS A 39 -7.82 2.02 -6.89
N GLN A 40 -9.04 1.98 -6.37
CA GLN A 40 -9.42 2.77 -5.19
C GLN A 40 -8.54 2.43 -3.97
N LYS A 41 -8.19 1.16 -3.76
CA LYS A 41 -7.29 0.75 -2.67
C LYS A 41 -5.89 1.34 -2.86
N ASN A 42 -5.36 1.32 -4.09
CA ASN A 42 -4.06 1.90 -4.39
C ASN A 42 -4.06 3.44 -4.20
N ASP A 43 -5.13 4.13 -4.60
CA ASP A 43 -5.27 5.59 -4.41
C ASP A 43 -5.28 5.97 -2.93
N VAL A 44 -6.02 5.21 -2.11
CA VAL A 44 -6.02 5.38 -0.65
C VAL A 44 -4.63 5.12 -0.07
N GLN A 45 -3.95 4.06 -0.52
CA GLN A 45 -2.58 3.77 -0.07
C GLN A 45 -1.60 4.88 -0.45
N GLN A 46 -1.65 5.41 -1.68
CA GLN A 46 -0.83 6.55 -2.10
C GLN A 46 -1.10 7.77 -1.22
N MET A 47 -2.37 8.09 -0.93
CA MET A 47 -2.72 9.19 -0.03
C MET A 47 -2.10 9.01 1.36
N LEU A 48 -2.20 7.81 1.92
CA LEU A 48 -1.63 7.50 3.23
C LEU A 48 -0.09 7.57 3.24
N VAL A 49 0.56 7.07 2.19
CA VAL A 49 2.02 7.17 2.01
C VAL A 49 2.45 8.63 1.95
N ASN A 50 1.77 9.46 1.15
CA ASN A 50 2.05 10.89 1.05
C ASN A 50 1.88 11.61 2.39
N GLN A 51 0.84 11.27 3.18
CA GLN A 51 0.64 11.82 4.52
C GLN A 51 1.74 11.40 5.49
N PHE A 52 2.20 10.16 5.40
CA PHE A 52 3.31 9.65 6.19
C PHE A 52 4.61 10.39 5.87
N VAL A 53 4.96 10.55 4.59
CA VAL A 53 6.15 11.32 4.15
C VAL A 53 6.08 12.75 4.66
N LYS A 54 4.95 13.45 4.45
CA LYS A 54 4.77 14.82 4.95
C LYS A 54 4.97 14.93 6.46
N ARG A 55 4.47 13.96 7.25
CA ARG A 55 4.67 13.96 8.71
C ARG A 55 6.14 13.78 9.08
N LEU A 56 6.86 12.91 8.39
CA LEU A 56 8.30 12.76 8.61
C LEU A 56 9.06 14.05 8.27
N GLU A 57 8.71 14.71 7.16
CA GLU A 57 9.34 15.94 6.72
C GLU A 57 9.07 17.13 7.64
N ILE A 58 7.86 17.24 8.21
CA ILE A 58 7.52 18.32 9.16
C ILE A 58 8.44 18.31 10.38
N ASP A 59 8.75 17.13 10.91
CA ASP A 59 9.62 16.97 12.08
C ASP A 59 11.09 16.73 11.69
N ALA A 60 11.43 16.69 10.39
CA ALA A 60 12.74 16.32 9.88
C ALA A 60 13.87 17.21 10.40
N VAL A 61 13.59 18.49 10.67
CA VAL A 61 14.54 19.45 11.24
C VAL A 61 15.06 19.06 12.63
N HIS A 62 14.30 18.22 13.34
CA HIS A 62 14.63 17.71 14.67
C HIS A 62 15.06 16.24 14.63
N TYR A 63 15.17 15.64 13.44
CA TYR A 63 15.54 14.24 13.29
C TYR A 63 16.97 14.11 12.79
N ARG A 64 17.75 13.29 13.48
CA ARG A 64 19.07 12.81 13.05
C ARG A 64 18.96 11.32 12.75
N VAL A 65 19.30 10.92 11.53
CA VAL A 65 19.40 9.49 11.21
C VAL A 65 20.67 8.93 11.84
N MET A 66 20.51 7.93 12.72
CA MET A 66 21.61 7.32 13.46
C MET A 66 22.11 6.05 12.78
N ALA A 67 21.20 5.24 12.24
CA ALA A 67 21.51 3.98 11.59
C ALA A 67 20.44 3.63 10.55
N ILE A 68 20.85 2.85 9.55
CA ILE A 68 19.99 2.34 8.48
C ILE A 68 20.29 0.85 8.32
N SER A 69 19.26 0.02 8.38
CA SER A 69 19.27 -1.36 7.92
C SER A 69 18.29 -1.52 6.76
N ASP A 70 18.25 -2.70 6.15
CA ASP A 70 17.29 -2.98 5.09
C ASP A 70 15.84 -2.85 5.59
N ASP A 71 15.57 -3.22 6.85
CA ASP A 71 14.23 -3.33 7.42
C ASP A 71 13.85 -2.21 8.39
N ALA A 72 14.81 -1.41 8.87
CA ALA A 72 14.57 -0.37 9.85
C ALA A 72 15.43 0.90 9.65
N LEU A 73 14.87 2.04 10.06
CA LEU A 73 15.55 3.33 10.11
C LEU A 73 15.57 3.83 11.55
N THR A 74 16.76 3.94 12.14
CA THR A 74 16.92 4.48 13.50
C THR A 74 17.09 6.00 13.45
N ILE A 75 16.18 6.70 14.12
CA ILE A 75 16.09 8.16 14.13
C ILE A 75 16.24 8.65 15.56
N PHE A 76 17.08 9.64 15.79
CA PHE A 76 17.14 10.38 17.04
C PHE A 76 16.42 11.71 16.89
N ASN A 77 15.46 12.00 17.77
CA ASN A 77 14.79 13.29 17.82
C ASN A 77 15.51 14.21 18.82
N THR A 78 16.12 15.27 18.31
CA THR A 78 16.94 16.21 19.07
C THR A 78 16.10 17.11 19.98
N LYS A 79 14.87 17.46 19.58
CA LYS A 79 13.93 18.26 20.38
C LYS A 79 13.46 17.54 21.64
N THR A 80 13.26 16.23 21.56
CA THR A 80 12.71 15.42 22.66
C THR A 80 13.72 14.48 23.31
N ASN A 81 14.98 14.52 22.85
CA ASN A 81 16.05 13.62 23.27
C ASN A 81 15.60 12.14 23.28
N THR A 82 14.88 11.73 22.23
CA THR A 82 14.24 10.41 22.16
C THR A 82 14.71 9.67 20.93
N HIS A 83 15.10 8.41 21.13
CA HIS A 83 15.39 7.49 20.03
C HIS A 83 14.12 6.84 19.52
N TYR A 84 14.06 6.71 18.21
CA TYR A 84 13.00 6.09 17.46
C TYR A 84 13.55 5.05 16.50
N GLU A 85 12.74 4.04 16.24
CA GLU A 85 12.96 3.08 15.16
C GLU A 85 11.74 3.07 14.26
N LEU A 86 11.93 3.35 12.98
CA LEU A 86 10.90 3.24 11.96
C LEU A 86 11.04 1.89 11.27
N GLY A 87 10.02 1.05 11.37
CA GLY A 87 10.05 -0.30 10.80
C GLY A 87 8.70 -1.03 10.91
N ILE A 88 8.65 -2.26 10.40
CA ILE A 88 7.42 -3.07 10.40
C ILE A 88 7.29 -3.87 11.70
N ARG A 89 6.09 -3.82 12.30
CA ARG A 89 5.69 -4.76 13.36
C ARG A 89 4.26 -5.17 13.14
N ARG A 90 4.00 -6.48 13.16
CA ARG A 90 2.66 -7.07 12.98
C ARG A 90 1.94 -6.51 11.73
N GLY A 91 2.68 -6.35 10.62
CA GLY A 91 2.15 -5.85 9.35
C GLY A 91 1.84 -4.35 9.31
N CYS A 92 2.31 -3.58 10.29
CA CYS A 92 2.15 -2.12 10.33
C CYS A 92 3.52 -1.43 10.30
N LEU A 93 3.68 -0.43 9.44
CA LEU A 93 4.78 0.51 9.53
C LEU A 93 4.54 1.41 10.74
N CYS A 94 5.43 1.35 11.72
CA CYS A 94 5.34 2.18 12.92
C CYS A 94 6.68 2.81 13.26
N LEU A 95 6.59 3.88 14.05
CA LEU A 95 7.71 4.51 14.73
C LEU A 95 7.68 4.10 16.20
N TYR A 96 8.63 3.25 16.60
CA TYR A 96 8.78 2.77 17.96
C TYR A 96 9.67 3.72 18.76
N ARG A 97 9.25 4.06 19.97
CA ARG A 97 10.14 4.59 20.99
C ARG A 97 10.78 3.43 21.75
N TYR A 98 12.02 3.62 22.19
CA TYR A 98 12.72 2.64 23.01
C TYR A 98 12.01 2.36 24.36
N ASN A 99 11.16 3.28 24.82
CA ASN A 99 10.30 3.09 26.00
C ASN A 99 9.02 2.25 25.74
N GLY A 100 8.92 1.58 24.59
CA GLY A 100 7.84 0.65 24.25
C GLY A 100 6.58 1.29 23.67
N LYS A 101 6.46 2.62 23.67
CA LYS A 101 5.36 3.33 22.98
C LYS A 101 5.62 3.34 21.47
N PHE A 102 4.56 3.27 20.67
CA PHE A 102 4.70 3.34 19.21
C PHE A 102 3.60 4.16 18.56
N MET A 103 3.90 4.74 17.40
CA MET A 103 2.94 5.40 16.52
C MET A 103 2.82 4.61 15.22
N SER A 104 1.62 4.11 14.92
CA SER A 104 1.33 3.41 13.67
C SER A 104 1.05 4.42 12.56
N TYR A 105 1.71 4.27 11.41
CA TYR A 105 1.49 5.12 10.24
C TYR A 105 0.67 4.41 9.16
N LEU A 106 1.10 3.20 8.76
CA LEU A 106 0.50 2.48 7.63
C LEU A 106 0.23 1.03 8.05
N ARG A 107 -0.96 0.53 7.69
CA ARG A 107 -1.33 -0.88 7.86
C ARG A 107 -1.08 -1.65 6.56
N ASP A 108 -1.12 -2.98 6.66
CA ASP A 108 -0.97 -3.90 5.53
C ASP A 108 0.36 -3.74 4.78
N VAL A 109 1.42 -3.33 5.50
CA VAL A 109 2.77 -3.23 4.95
C VAL A 109 3.47 -4.57 5.15
N LYS A 110 3.84 -5.22 4.06
CA LYS A 110 4.52 -6.51 4.03
C LYS A 110 6.04 -6.35 4.18
N TYR A 111 6.58 -5.29 3.59
CA TYR A 111 8.03 -5.05 3.54
C TYR A 111 8.35 -3.56 3.49
N THR A 112 9.45 -3.18 4.15
CA THR A 112 10.07 -1.86 4.12
C THR A 112 11.50 -2.00 3.68
N GLY A 113 11.98 -1.04 2.90
CA GLY A 113 13.37 -0.91 2.48
C GLY A 113 13.86 0.49 2.79
N PHE A 114 14.99 0.64 3.46
CA PHE A 114 15.62 1.94 3.69
C PHE A 114 16.98 2.02 3.00
N LYS A 115 17.22 3.11 2.27
CA LYS A 115 18.49 3.33 1.58
C LYS A 115 18.92 4.78 1.70
N LYS A 116 20.18 5.03 2.05
CA LYS A 116 20.79 6.36 1.94
C LYS A 116 21.15 6.63 0.48
N ILE A 117 20.61 7.70 -0.10
CA ILE A 117 20.94 8.15 -1.46
C ILE A 117 22.12 9.12 -1.40
N ALA A 118 22.03 10.11 -0.51
CA ALA A 118 23.02 11.17 -0.32
C ALA A 118 23.03 11.62 1.15
N PRO A 119 23.94 12.52 1.58
CA PRO A 119 23.81 13.16 2.89
C PRO A 119 22.42 13.76 3.07
N HIS A 120 21.76 13.44 4.18
CA HIS A 120 20.40 13.88 4.51
C HIS A 120 19.28 13.41 3.58
N TRP A 121 19.58 12.63 2.54
CA TRP A 121 18.60 12.17 1.56
C TRP A 121 18.46 10.65 1.58
N TYR A 122 17.24 10.18 1.84
CA TYR A 122 16.95 8.78 2.11
C TYR A 122 15.77 8.31 1.25
N GLN A 123 15.85 7.10 0.71
CA GLN A 123 14.74 6.44 0.04
C GLN A 123 14.06 5.47 1.01
N ILE A 124 12.73 5.53 1.06
CA ILE A 124 11.87 4.59 1.74
C ILE A 124 11.09 3.81 0.68
N THR A 125 11.33 2.51 0.61
CA THR A 125 10.55 1.58 -0.20
C THR A 125 9.50 0.92 0.68
N LEU A 126 8.24 0.96 0.26
CA LEU A 126 7.12 0.33 0.95
C LEU A 126 6.46 -0.67 0.01
N LYS A 127 6.29 -1.92 0.47
CA LYS A 127 5.52 -2.93 -0.25
C LYS A 127 4.35 -3.40 0.62
N PHE A 128 3.14 -3.24 0.10
CA PHE A 128 1.91 -3.64 0.79
C PHE A 128 1.54 -5.11 0.51
N THR A 129 0.60 -5.65 1.27
CA THR A 129 0.11 -7.04 1.12
C THR A 129 -0.60 -7.31 -0.21
N ASN A 130 -1.11 -6.28 -0.87
CA ASN A 130 -1.65 -6.32 -2.23
C ASN A 130 -0.56 -6.17 -3.32
N ASP A 131 0.72 -6.32 -2.96
CA ASP A 131 1.89 -6.16 -3.81
C ASP A 131 2.08 -4.76 -4.43
N ALA A 132 1.28 -3.76 -4.01
CA ALA A 132 1.54 -2.37 -4.36
C ALA A 132 2.88 -1.92 -3.76
N VAL A 133 3.72 -1.28 -4.58
CA VAL A 133 5.06 -0.82 -4.21
C VAL A 133 5.14 0.68 -4.38
N PHE A 134 5.61 1.37 -3.34
CA PHE A 134 5.85 2.81 -3.34
C PHE A 134 7.31 3.05 -2.99
N LYS A 135 7.94 4.03 -3.65
CA LYS A 135 9.31 4.46 -3.39
C LYS A 135 9.28 5.97 -3.22
N GLU A 136 9.51 6.41 -2.01
CA GLU A 136 9.48 7.83 -1.65
C GLU A 136 10.85 8.27 -1.20
N GLU A 137 11.21 9.50 -1.54
CA GLU A 137 12.44 10.13 -1.10
C GLU A 137 12.10 11.12 0.01
N VAL A 138 12.88 11.08 1.09
CA VAL A 138 12.69 11.91 2.28
C VAL A 138 13.99 12.62 2.61
N TYR A 139 13.90 13.92 2.82
CA TYR A 139 15.01 14.72 3.32
C TYR A 139 14.95 14.85 4.84
N ILE A 140 15.98 14.33 5.52
CA ILE A 140 16.14 14.42 6.97
C ILE A 140 17.46 15.13 7.27
N ASN A 141 17.36 16.41 7.54
CA ASN A 141 18.49 17.27 7.90
C ASN A 141 18.25 17.89 9.26
N GLU A 142 19.03 17.43 10.24
CA GLU A 142 19.12 18.09 11.51
C GLU A 142 19.63 19.51 11.30
N TYR A 143 18.92 20.49 11.84
CA TYR A 143 19.49 21.84 11.97
C TYR A 143 20.64 21.79 12.98
N THR A 144 21.88 21.84 12.48
CA THR A 144 23.03 22.20 13.30
C THR A 144 23.00 23.70 13.54
N THR A 145 22.44 24.12 14.68
CA THR A 145 22.69 25.45 15.25
C THR A 145 24.02 25.50 15.96
#